data_AF-A0A924BZD2-F1
#
_entry.id   AF-A0A924BZD2-F1
#
_cell.length_a   1.000
_cell.length_b   1.000
_cell.length_c   1.000
_cell.angle_alpha   90.00
_cell.angle_beta   90.00
_cell.angle_gamma   90.00
#
_symmetry.space_group_name_H-M   'P 1'
#
loop_
_entity.id
_entity.type
_entity.pdbx_description
1 polymer ?
#
loop_
_entity_poly.entity_id
_entity_poly.type
_entity_poly.pdbx_seq_one_letter_code
_entity_poly.pdbx_strand_id
1 'polypeptide(L)'
;MPIYETKADPLEASFTAAVAAPAVLPDADLATLRSDLDRLTLRLQRPALSGTKAVSPERAAFTDRYLRKGLDTGAPELKSFSIGSPGDGGVTVPNEIDTVIDETLKNISPIRSIASIVQIGSANYRKLIAVGGVASGWAGETAAR
;
A
#
# COMPACT_ATOMS: atom_id res chain seq x y z
N MET A 1 34.01 58.96 55.69
CA MET A 1 34.47 57.71 55.05
C MET A 1 33.25 57.06 54.42
N PRO A 2 33.22 56.86 53.09
CA PRO A 2 32.02 56.42 52.37
C PRO A 2 31.78 54.91 52.53
N ILE A 3 30.51 54.54 52.53
CA ILE A 3 30.00 53.18 52.74
C ILE A 3 30.07 52.46 51.39
N TYR A 4 30.80 51.35 51.29
CA TYR A 4 30.91 50.57 50.06
C TYR A 4 29.67 49.67 49.92
N GLU A 5 28.83 49.94 48.91
CA GLU A 5 27.79 49.00 48.47
C GLU A 5 28.45 47.77 47.85
N THR A 6 28.30 46.62 48.50
CA THR A 6 28.73 45.33 47.97
C THR A 6 27.72 44.86 46.93
N LYS A 7 28.19 44.66 45.69
CA LYS A 7 27.44 44.08 44.54
C LYS A 7 27.05 42.60 44.74
N ALA A 8 26.59 42.20 45.92
CA ALA A 8 26.23 40.82 46.25
C ALA A 8 24.81 40.44 45.76
N ASP A 9 23.86 41.39 45.77
CA ASP A 9 22.47 41.17 45.32
C ASP A 9 22.31 40.62 43.89
N PRO A 10 23.05 41.08 42.87
CA PRO A 10 22.86 40.53 41.52
C PRO A 10 23.35 39.08 41.38
N LEU A 11 24.23 38.60 42.26
CA LEU A 11 24.79 37.26 42.19
C LEU A 11 23.83 36.23 42.80
N GLU A 12 23.21 36.53 43.95
CA GLU A 12 22.18 35.69 44.59
C GLU A 12 20.95 35.50 43.69
N ALA A 13 20.56 36.54 42.94
CA ALA A 13 19.49 36.46 41.94
C ALA A 13 19.82 35.46 40.81
N SER A 14 21.10 35.36 40.41
CA SER A 14 21.53 34.42 39.36
C SER A 14 21.54 32.95 39.82
N PHE A 15 21.86 32.69 41.09
CA PHE A 15 21.84 31.33 41.63
C PHE A 15 20.40 30.82 41.82
N THR A 16 19.47 31.71 42.19
CA THR A 16 18.05 31.35 42.32
C THR A 16 17.40 31.03 40.97
N ALA A 17 17.79 31.72 39.90
CA ALA A 17 17.31 31.45 38.55
C ALA A 17 17.78 30.10 37.99
N ALA A 18 18.97 29.63 38.40
CA ALA A 18 19.54 28.36 37.94
C ALA A 18 18.96 27.13 38.65
N VAL A 19 18.48 27.27 39.89
CA VAL A 19 17.89 26.16 40.67
C VAL A 19 16.43 25.88 40.28
N ALA A 20 15.74 26.83 39.65
CA ALA A 20 14.31 26.75 39.33
C ALA A 20 13.96 25.99 38.05
N ALA A 21 14.93 25.51 37.27
CA ALA A 21 14.68 24.80 36.02
C ALA A 21 15.31 23.39 36.04
N PRO A 22 14.73 22.41 36.75
CA PRO A 22 14.94 21.03 36.33
C PRO A 22 14.49 20.94 34.87
N ALA A 23 15.30 20.30 34.01
CA ALA A 23 15.00 20.08 32.60
C ALA A 23 13.81 19.11 32.44
N VAL A 24 12.63 19.54 32.86
CA VAL A 24 11.36 18.87 32.66
C VAL A 24 10.93 19.24 31.26
N LEU A 25 10.87 18.24 30.38
CA LEU A 25 10.25 18.39 29.06
C LEU A 25 8.87 19.05 29.25
N PRO A 26 8.49 20.04 28.43
CA PRO A 26 7.20 20.70 28.58
C PRO A 26 6.08 19.65 28.52
N ASP A 27 5.00 19.86 29.29
CA ASP A 27 3.92 18.86 29.46
C ASP A 27 3.32 18.37 28.12
N ALA A 28 3.38 19.21 27.08
CA ALA A 28 2.97 18.86 25.72
C ALA A 28 3.85 17.74 25.11
N ASP A 29 5.17 17.78 25.30
CA ASP A 29 6.09 16.76 24.80
C ASP A 29 5.95 15.46 25.58
N LEU A 30 5.65 15.55 26.88
CA LEU A 30 5.33 14.37 27.70
C LEU A 30 4.02 13.72 27.24
N ALA A 31 3.02 14.51 26.87
CA ALA A 31 1.75 14.01 26.35
C ALA A 31 1.92 13.31 24.98
N THR A 32 2.75 13.86 24.08
CA THR A 32 3.03 13.21 22.78
C THR A 32 3.78 11.90 22.96
N LEU A 33 4.84 11.89 23.78
CA LEU A 33 5.60 10.68 24.12
C LEU A 33 4.71 9.59 24.73
N ARG A 34 3.81 9.97 25.66
CA ARG A 34 2.84 9.04 26.25
C ARG A 34 1.90 8.46 25.20
N SER A 35 1.38 9.30 24.31
CA SER A 35 0.48 8.84 23.24
C SER A 35 1.17 7.89 22.24
N ASP A 36 2.46 8.11 21.97
CA ASP A 36 3.26 7.24 21.10
C ASP A 36 3.60 5.92 21.80
N LEU A 37 3.89 5.93 23.11
CA LEU A 37 4.03 4.72 23.92
C LEU A 37 2.73 3.91 23.99
N ASP A 38 1.58 4.56 24.18
CA ASP A 38 0.27 3.89 24.17
C ASP A 38 0.00 3.25 22.79
N ARG A 39 0.41 3.91 21.71
CA ARG A 39 0.31 3.35 20.35
C ARG A 39 1.23 2.14 20.14
N LEU A 40 2.44 2.16 20.70
CA LEU A 40 3.40 1.05 20.61
C LEU A 40 2.96 -0.14 21.46
N THR A 41 2.50 0.09 22.70
CA THR A 41 1.99 -0.97 23.58
C THR A 41 0.76 -1.64 22.96
N LEU A 42 -0.16 -0.88 22.38
CA LEU A 42 -1.30 -1.42 21.66
C LEU A 42 -0.91 -2.21 20.40
N ARG A 43 0.20 -1.87 19.73
CA ARG A 43 0.73 -2.67 18.61
C ARG A 43 1.36 -3.98 19.08
N LEU A 44 2.08 -3.96 20.21
CA LEU A 44 2.73 -5.14 20.80
C LEU A 44 1.72 -6.12 21.41
N GLN A 45 0.62 -5.61 21.98
CA GLN A 45 -0.44 -6.44 22.57
C GLN A 45 -1.35 -7.10 21.52
N ARG A 46 -1.24 -6.74 20.24
CA ARG A 46 -2.00 -7.43 19.20
C ARG A 46 -1.51 -8.87 19.09
N PRO A 47 -2.38 -9.87 19.29
CA PRO A 47 -2.02 -11.26 19.06
C PRO A 47 -1.49 -11.40 17.63
N ALA A 48 -0.36 -12.08 17.46
CA ALA A 48 0.16 -12.39 16.14
C ALA A 48 -0.86 -13.30 15.43
N LEU A 49 -1.68 -12.70 14.57
CA LEU A 49 -2.60 -13.45 13.72
C LEU A 49 -1.74 -14.28 12.76
N SER A 50 -1.74 -15.59 12.98
CA SER A 50 -1.08 -16.65 12.22
C SER A 50 -0.26 -16.20 10.99
N GLY A 51 1.06 -16.25 11.12
CA GLY A 51 2.01 -16.19 10.01
C GLY A 51 2.19 -14.80 9.42
N THR A 52 3.15 -14.05 9.94
CA THR A 52 3.67 -12.86 9.25
C THR A 52 4.40 -13.31 7.98
N LYS A 53 3.66 -13.60 6.90
CA LYS A 53 4.22 -13.47 5.55
C LYS A 53 4.70 -12.03 5.45
N ALA A 54 5.97 -11.83 5.07
CA ALA A 54 6.56 -10.51 4.91
C ALA A 54 5.56 -9.61 4.17
N VAL A 55 5.15 -8.52 4.82
CA VAL A 55 4.21 -7.58 4.24
C VAL A 55 4.95 -6.93 3.08
N SER A 56 4.56 -7.24 1.85
CA SER A 56 5.12 -6.55 0.69
C SER A 56 4.83 -5.05 0.82
N PRO A 57 5.76 -4.17 0.40
CA PRO A 57 5.56 -2.73 0.51
C PRO A 57 4.28 -2.26 -0.19
N GLU A 58 3.91 -2.94 -1.29
CA GLU A 58 2.67 -2.75 -2.03
C GLU A 58 1.42 -3.08 -1.21
N ARG A 59 1.43 -4.21 -0.47
CA ARG A 59 0.32 -4.61 0.41
C ARG A 59 0.16 -3.64 1.58
N ALA A 60 1.27 -3.20 2.18
CA ALA A 60 1.24 -2.18 3.23
C ALA A 60 0.62 -0.88 2.71
N ALA A 61 1.11 -0.39 1.56
CA ALA A 61 0.58 0.81 0.91
C ALA A 61 -0.92 0.68 0.58
N PHE A 62 -1.36 -0.48 0.07
CA PHE A 62 -2.76 -0.73 -0.27
C PHE A 62 -3.65 -0.70 0.98
N THR A 63 -3.26 -1.41 2.02
CA THR A 63 -4.05 -1.48 3.26
C THR A 63 -4.12 -0.13 3.98
N ASP A 64 -3.03 0.62 4.04
CA ASP A 64 -2.93 1.88 4.78
C ASP A 64 -3.56 3.07 4.06
N ARG A 65 -3.54 3.06 2.72
CA ARG A 65 -4.13 4.13 1.90
C ARG A 65 -5.55 3.80 1.48
N TYR A 66 -5.76 2.65 0.85
CA TYR A 66 -7.04 2.32 0.20
C TYR A 66 -8.07 1.79 1.21
N LEU A 67 -7.75 0.71 1.93
CA LEU A 67 -8.71 0.08 2.85
C LEU A 67 -8.98 0.91 4.11
N ARG A 68 -7.93 1.50 4.71
CA ARG A 68 -8.08 2.20 6.00
C ARG A 68 -8.56 3.64 5.87
N LYS A 69 -8.12 4.37 4.86
CA LYS A 69 -8.40 5.81 4.72
C LYS A 69 -9.48 6.13 3.69
N GLY A 70 -9.90 5.16 2.89
CA GLY A 70 -10.83 5.38 1.78
C GLY A 70 -10.20 6.21 0.66
N LEU A 71 -10.78 6.12 -0.53
CA LEU A 71 -10.26 6.70 -1.78
C LEU A 71 -10.10 8.24 -1.74
N ASP A 72 -10.72 8.92 -0.76
CA ASP A 72 -10.96 10.37 -0.80
C ASP A 72 -10.04 11.23 0.10
N THR A 73 -9.08 10.66 0.82
CA THR A 73 -8.30 11.42 1.83
C THR A 73 -7.03 12.12 1.32
N GLY A 74 -6.92 12.38 0.02
CA GLY A 74 -5.91 13.29 -0.53
C GLY A 74 -5.34 12.85 -1.87
N ALA A 75 -5.77 13.56 -2.91
CA ALA A 75 -5.50 13.45 -4.34
C ALA A 75 -6.56 12.65 -5.12
N PRO A 76 -7.32 13.30 -6.03
CA PRO A 76 -8.26 12.62 -6.90
C PRO A 76 -7.54 11.62 -7.80
N GLU A 77 -8.20 10.48 -8.01
CA GLU A 77 -7.89 9.41 -8.95
C GLU A 77 -6.82 9.72 -10.02
N LEU A 78 -5.56 9.40 -9.72
CA LEU A 78 -4.60 9.08 -10.78
C LEU A 78 -4.91 7.67 -11.29
N LYS A 79 -5.99 7.56 -12.06
CA LYS A 79 -6.22 6.46 -13.01
C LYS A 79 -5.28 6.64 -14.22
N SER A 80 -3.99 6.84 -13.97
CA SER A 80 -2.96 6.87 -14.99
C SER A 80 -2.43 5.45 -15.16
N PHE A 81 -3.04 4.71 -16.09
CA PHE A 81 -2.39 3.52 -16.63
C PHE A 81 -1.32 3.97 -17.62
N SER A 82 -0.12 4.28 -17.10
CA SER A 82 1.05 4.61 -17.93
C SER A 82 1.87 3.35 -18.16
N ILE A 83 1.95 2.89 -19.40
CA ILE A 83 2.73 1.70 -19.80
C ILE A 83 4.26 1.98 -19.76
N GLY A 84 4.68 3.24 -19.58
CA GLY A 84 6.09 3.66 -19.70
C GLY A 84 6.73 4.33 -18.48
N SER A 85 5.97 4.68 -17.43
CA SER A 85 6.48 5.38 -16.24
C SER A 85 6.09 4.62 -14.96
N PRO A 86 7.05 4.03 -14.22
CA PRO A 86 6.77 3.29 -12.98
C PRO A 86 6.22 4.16 -11.84
N GLY A 87 6.36 5.50 -11.93
CA GLY A 87 6.05 6.42 -10.83
C GLY A 87 4.59 6.89 -10.78
N ASP A 88 3.83 6.72 -11.86
CA ASP A 88 2.46 7.25 -12.00
C ASP A 88 1.38 6.17 -11.80
N GLY A 89 1.78 4.96 -11.42
CA GLY A 89 0.85 3.88 -11.10
C GLY A 89 0.28 4.07 -9.70
N GLY A 90 -1.06 4.05 -9.58
CA GLY A 90 -1.72 3.99 -8.28
C GLY A 90 -1.30 2.76 -7.47
N VAL A 91 -1.85 2.64 -6.26
CA VAL A 91 -1.50 1.53 -5.38
C VAL A 91 -2.03 0.20 -5.95
N THR A 92 -1.12 -0.73 -6.28
CA THR A 92 -1.46 -2.04 -6.86
C THR A 92 -2.19 -2.92 -5.84
N VAL A 93 -3.23 -3.61 -6.31
CA VAL A 93 -3.97 -4.60 -5.52
C VAL A 93 -3.08 -5.83 -5.28
N PRO A 94 -2.95 -6.31 -4.04
CA PRO A 94 -2.23 -7.56 -3.76
C PRO A 94 -2.85 -8.77 -4.47
N ASN A 95 -2.01 -9.70 -4.92
CA ASN A 95 -2.42 -10.91 -5.64
C ASN A 95 -3.53 -11.71 -4.94
N GLU A 96 -3.52 -11.81 -3.61
CA GLU A 96 -4.55 -12.55 -2.88
C GLU A 96 -5.95 -11.92 -3.06
N ILE A 97 -6.03 -10.59 -3.10
CA ILE A 97 -7.30 -9.88 -3.30
C ILE A 97 -7.74 -10.02 -4.76
N ASP A 98 -6.80 -9.91 -5.70
CA ASP A 98 -7.05 -10.09 -7.12
C ASP A 98 -7.63 -11.49 -7.43
N THR A 99 -7.09 -12.54 -6.81
CA THR A 99 -7.63 -13.91 -6.96
C THR A 99 -9.08 -14.04 -6.48
N VAL A 100 -9.43 -13.38 -5.38
CA VAL A 100 -10.81 -13.40 -4.85
C VAL A 100 -11.76 -12.62 -5.76
N ILE A 101 -11.29 -11.51 -6.36
CA ILE A 101 -12.06 -10.76 -7.35
C ILE A 101 -12.34 -11.65 -8.56
N ASP A 102 -11.33 -12.34 -9.07
CA ASP A 102 -11.46 -13.25 -10.21
C ASP A 102 -12.46 -14.40 -9.95
N GLU A 103 -12.42 -14.99 -8.76
CA GLU A 103 -13.40 -16.01 -8.33
C GLU A 103 -14.82 -15.46 -8.28
N THR A 104 -14.98 -14.26 -7.72
CA THR A 104 -16.29 -13.59 -7.63
C THR A 104 -16.83 -13.27 -9.03
N LEU A 105 -15.99 -12.77 -9.93
CA LEU A 105 -16.35 -12.46 -11.31
C LEU A 105 -16.73 -13.70 -12.13
N LYS A 106 -16.11 -14.86 -11.84
CA LYS A 106 -16.53 -16.15 -12.42
C LYS A 106 -17.97 -16.50 -12.05
N ASN A 107 -18.38 -16.26 -10.81
CA ASN A 107 -19.71 -16.60 -10.33
C ASN A 107 -20.79 -15.64 -10.82
N ILE A 108 -20.45 -14.35 -10.96
CA ILE A 108 -21.44 -13.32 -11.34
C ILE A 108 -21.69 -13.29 -12.84
N SER A 109 -20.68 -13.54 -13.68
CA SER A 109 -20.77 -13.28 -15.12
C SER A 109 -21.30 -14.50 -15.91
N PRO A 110 -22.48 -14.42 -16.53
CA PRO A 110 -23.03 -15.54 -17.32
C PRO A 110 -22.20 -15.83 -18.58
N ILE A 111 -21.65 -14.80 -19.23
CA ILE A 111 -20.84 -14.95 -20.47
C ILE A 111 -19.54 -15.72 -20.19
N ARG A 112 -18.96 -15.53 -19.00
CA ARG A 112 -17.70 -16.17 -18.61
C ARG A 112 -17.83 -17.70 -18.51
N SER A 113 -19.03 -18.22 -18.27
CA SER A 113 -19.29 -19.67 -18.21
C SER A 113 -19.29 -20.36 -19.58
N ILE A 114 -19.56 -19.62 -20.65
CA ILE A 114 -19.68 -20.15 -22.02
C ILE A 114 -18.51 -19.79 -22.94
N ALA A 115 -17.57 -18.96 -22.46
CA ALA A 115 -16.45 -18.46 -23.24
C ALA A 115 -15.10 -19.00 -22.73
N SER A 116 -14.14 -19.19 -23.64
CA SER A 116 -12.75 -19.50 -23.27
C SER A 116 -12.01 -18.23 -22.86
N ILE A 117 -11.56 -18.14 -21.62
CA ILE A 117 -10.84 -16.98 -21.07
C ILE A 117 -9.34 -17.23 -21.17
N VAL A 118 -8.58 -16.26 -21.66
CA VAL A 118 -7.12 -16.31 -21.72
C VAL A 118 -6.57 -15.05 -21.06
N GLN A 119 -5.73 -15.23 -20.03
CA GLN A 119 -4.97 -14.15 -19.42
C GLN A 119 -3.81 -13.75 -20.34
N ILE A 120 -3.75 -12.47 -20.71
CA ILE A 120 -2.68 -11.93 -21.56
C ILE A 120 -2.02 -10.74 -20.87
N GLY A 121 -0.69 -10.69 -20.92
CA GLY A 121 0.10 -9.56 -20.40
C GLY A 121 0.40 -8.48 -21.44
N SER A 122 -0.11 -8.64 -22.67
CA SER A 122 0.17 -7.75 -23.80
C SER A 122 -1.12 -7.30 -24.48
N ALA A 123 -1.07 -6.16 -25.17
CA ALA A 123 -2.24 -5.56 -25.82
C ALA A 123 -2.91 -6.43 -26.90
N ASN A 124 -2.20 -7.43 -27.47
CA ASN A 124 -2.68 -8.21 -28.60
C ASN A 124 -2.69 -9.72 -28.29
N TYR A 125 -3.79 -10.40 -28.63
CA TYR A 125 -3.92 -11.86 -28.61
C TYR A 125 -4.35 -12.36 -29.98
N ARG A 126 -3.60 -13.30 -30.57
CA ARG A 126 -3.93 -13.94 -31.84
C ARG A 126 -3.95 -15.45 -31.66
N LYS A 127 -5.07 -16.09 -31.96
CA LYS A 127 -5.21 -17.55 -32.01
C LYS A 127 -5.31 -17.97 -33.47
N LEU A 128 -4.41 -18.85 -33.91
CA LEU A 128 -4.55 -19.50 -35.20
C LEU A 128 -5.68 -20.52 -35.12
N ILE A 129 -6.64 -20.43 -36.04
CA ILE A 129 -7.78 -21.33 -36.13
C ILE A 129 -7.76 -21.94 -37.53
N ALA A 130 -7.80 -23.27 -37.61
CA ALA A 130 -8.00 -23.95 -38.87
C ALA A 130 -9.47 -23.77 -39.31
N VAL A 131 -9.68 -23.08 -40.42
CA VAL A 131 -11.03 -22.78 -40.95
C VAL A 131 -11.56 -23.92 -41.84
N GLY A 132 -10.73 -24.90 -42.20
CA GLY A 132 -11.10 -26.02 -43.07
C GLY A 132 -10.48 -27.35 -42.64
N GLY A 133 -11.14 -28.45 -43.01
CA GLY A 133 -10.63 -29.81 -42.85
C GLY A 133 -9.60 -30.18 -43.92
N VAL A 134 -8.80 -31.21 -43.64
CA VAL A 134 -7.91 -31.80 -44.65
C VAL A 134 -8.81 -32.49 -45.68
N ALA A 135 -8.79 -32.04 -46.94
CA ALA A 135 -9.52 -32.71 -48.00
C ALA A 135 -8.84 -34.06 -48.30
N SER A 136 -9.28 -35.13 -47.64
CA SER A 136 -8.86 -36.49 -47.97
C SER A 136 -9.80 -37.07 -49.01
N GLY A 137 -9.40 -37.05 -50.28
CA GLY A 137 -10.01 -37.84 -51.33
C GLY A 137 -9.24 -39.14 -51.52
N TRP A 138 -9.94 -40.26 -51.62
CA TRP A 138 -9.34 -41.49 -52.16
C TRP A 138 -9.21 -41.28 -53.67
N ALA A 139 -7.98 -41.20 -54.19
CA ALA A 139 -7.74 -41.08 -55.61
C ALA A 139 -8.09 -42.42 -56.29
N GLY A 140 -9.13 -42.44 -57.12
CA GLY A 140 -9.43 -43.54 -58.03
C GLY A 140 -8.63 -43.40 -59.32
N GLU A 141 -8.17 -44.52 -59.87
CA GLU A 141 -7.28 -44.61 -61.05
C GLU A 141 -7.79 -43.87 -62.31
N THR A 142 -9.10 -43.56 -62.38
CA THR A 142 -9.75 -42.89 -63.52
C THR A 142 -10.23 -41.46 -63.24
N ALA A 143 -9.81 -40.84 -62.13
CA ALA A 143 -10.21 -39.45 -61.84
C ALA A 143 -9.54 -38.45 -62.80
N ALA A 144 -10.31 -37.48 -63.31
CA ALA A 144 -9.82 -36.43 -64.18
C ALA A 144 -8.79 -35.55 -63.44
N ARG A 145 -7.61 -35.37 -64.06
CA ARG A 145 -6.55 -34.46 -63.61
C ARG A 145 -6.92 -33.00 -63.83
#